data_AF-A0A1R0ZJU3-F1
#
_entry.id   AF-A0A1R0ZJU3-F1
#
_cell.length_a   1.000
_cell.length_b   1.000
_cell.length_c   1.000
_cell.angle_alpha   90.00
_cell.angle_beta   90.00
_cell.angle_gamma   90.00
#
_symmetry.space_group_name_H-M   'P 1'
#
loop_
_entity.id
_entity.type
_entity.pdbx_description
1 polymer ?
#
loop_
_entity_poly.entity_id
_entity_poly.type
_entity_poly.pdbx_seq_one_letter_code
_entity_poly.pdbx_strand_id
1 'polypeptide(L)'
;MENLIYSRQALIAKSIGYSGNIIEEPFIAAIHEPIADTDEKVKEKIAEVAHLCPGFIFDFNNKKLTFKFFTGELNADKVQAYTHFVALLNETSKTLKYASSKSKDTDNDKFTFRLFLIRLGMKGDIYKTSRKILLEKLESNSAFRYGSKPEKVASEEPAESVS
;
A
#
# COMPACT_ATOMS: atom_id res chain seq x y z
N MET A 1 11.25 1.27 0.27
CA MET A 1 10.00 0.65 0.78
C MET A 1 9.03 1.71 1.28
N GLU A 2 9.52 2.66 2.08
CA GLU A 2 8.87 3.88 2.54
C GLU A 2 7.92 4.51 1.52
N ASN A 3 8.35 4.77 0.29
CA ASN A 3 7.48 5.44 -0.71
C ASN A 3 6.29 4.58 -1.16
N LEU A 4 6.44 3.25 -1.20
CA LEU A 4 5.33 2.34 -1.51
C LEU A 4 4.28 2.34 -0.41
N ILE A 5 4.71 2.43 0.85
CA ILE A 5 3.83 2.48 2.01
C ILE A 5 3.16 3.84 2.07
N TYR A 6 3.93 4.92 2.07
CA TYR A 6 3.43 6.28 2.20
C TYR A 6 2.41 6.62 1.11
N SER A 7 2.69 6.29 -0.16
CA SER A 7 1.77 6.57 -1.28
C SER A 7 0.44 5.81 -1.22
N ARG A 8 0.34 4.76 -0.39
CA ARG A 8 -0.87 3.92 -0.23
C ARG A 8 -1.32 3.80 1.22
N GLN A 9 -0.77 4.61 2.13
CA GLN A 9 -0.95 4.38 3.56
C GLN A 9 -2.41 4.51 4.01
N ALA A 10 -3.21 5.37 3.37
CA ALA A 10 -4.64 5.47 3.65
C ALA A 10 -5.37 4.14 3.39
N LEU A 11 -5.05 3.45 2.28
CA LEU A 11 -5.63 2.15 1.95
C LEU A 11 -5.08 1.05 2.85
N ILE A 12 -3.78 1.06 3.14
CA ILE A 12 -3.14 0.11 4.04
C ILE A 12 -3.76 0.22 5.44
N ALA A 13 -3.86 1.44 5.98
CA ALA A 13 -4.44 1.72 7.28
C ALA A 13 -5.89 1.25 7.37
N LYS A 14 -6.73 1.62 6.39
CA LYS A 14 -8.13 1.13 6.32
C LYS A 14 -8.19 -0.40 6.24
N SER A 15 -7.36 -1.05 5.41
CA SER A 15 -7.39 -2.50 5.19
C SER A 15 -7.14 -3.33 6.45
N ILE A 16 -6.32 -2.81 7.36
CA ILE A 16 -5.96 -3.49 8.61
C ILE A 16 -6.69 -2.90 9.83
N GLY A 17 -7.40 -1.78 9.67
CA GLY A 17 -8.09 -1.09 10.76
C GLY A 17 -7.14 -0.31 11.66
N TYR A 18 -6.05 0.21 11.11
CA TYR A 18 -5.15 1.11 11.79
C TYR A 18 -5.67 2.55 11.67
N SER A 19 -5.62 3.31 12.77
CA SER A 19 -6.03 4.72 12.81
C SER A 19 -4.79 5.62 12.82
N GLY A 20 -4.81 6.66 11.99
CA GLY A 20 -3.70 7.61 11.85
C GLY A 20 -2.72 7.26 10.72
N ASN A 21 -1.65 8.04 10.63
CA ASN A 21 -0.60 7.85 9.62
C ASN A 21 0.34 6.72 10.04
N ILE A 22 0.81 5.97 9.05
CA ILE A 22 1.85 4.94 9.23
C ILE A 22 3.22 5.60 9.15
N ILE A 23 3.36 6.57 8.24
CA ILE A 23 4.54 7.40 8.04
C ILE A 23 4.06 8.85 7.87
N GLU A 24 4.62 9.77 8.64
CA GLU A 24 4.34 11.21 8.51
C GLU A 24 5.10 11.80 7.32
N GLU A 25 4.55 12.84 6.68
CA GLU A 25 5.21 13.51 5.55
C GLU A 25 6.65 13.97 5.84
N PRO A 26 6.96 14.58 7.01
CA PRO A 26 8.31 15.03 7.31
C PRO A 26 9.34 13.89 7.38
N PHE A 27 8.91 12.66 7.66
CA PHE A 27 9.79 11.49 7.59
C PHE A 27 10.29 11.25 6.15
N ILE A 28 9.38 11.31 5.17
CA ILE A 28 9.73 11.11 3.75
C ILE A 28 10.65 12.22 3.25
N ALA A 29 10.45 13.46 3.69
CA ALA A 29 11.36 14.55 3.37
C ALA A 29 12.76 14.29 3.95
N ALA A 30 12.84 13.98 5.24
CA ALA A 30 14.10 13.82 5.96
C ALA A 30 14.97 12.65 5.45
N ILE A 31 14.36 11.53 5.04
CA ILE A 31 15.11 10.36 4.54
C ILE A 31 15.58 10.50 3.08
N HIS A 32 15.03 11.46 2.32
CA HIS A 32 15.48 11.77 0.96
C HIS A 32 16.50 12.92 0.92
N GLU A 33 16.77 13.56 2.05
CA GLU A 33 17.88 14.51 2.15
C GLU A 33 19.19 13.81 1.78
N PRO A 34 20.10 14.47 1.05
CA PRO A 34 21.41 13.89 0.75
C PRO A 34 22.17 13.59 2.04
N ILE A 35 22.43 12.31 2.29
CA ILE A 35 23.25 11.82 3.41
C ILE A 35 24.51 11.21 2.80
N ALA A 36 25.62 11.24 3.51
CA ALA A 36 26.81 10.51 3.09
C ALA A 36 26.53 8.99 3.07
N ASP A 37 27.05 8.28 2.06
CA ASP A 37 26.80 6.86 1.75
C ASP A 37 27.41 5.86 2.76
N THR A 38 27.22 6.10 4.06
CA THR A 38 27.62 5.16 5.13
C THR A 38 26.41 4.70 5.91
N ASP A 39 26.34 3.40 6.17
CA ASP A 39 25.26 2.78 6.96
C ASP A 39 25.06 3.46 8.32
N GLU A 40 26.14 3.90 8.97
CA GLU A 40 26.10 4.56 10.29
C GLU A 40 25.29 5.86 10.24
N LYS A 41 25.60 6.75 9.27
CA LYS A 41 24.90 8.03 9.13
C LYS A 41 23.44 7.85 8.74
N VAL A 42 23.13 6.83 7.94
CA VAL A 42 21.74 6.49 7.59
C VAL A 42 20.98 6.05 8.85
N LYS A 43 21.58 5.20 9.69
CA LYS A 43 20.97 4.76 10.97
C LYS A 43 20.74 5.94 11.93
N GLU A 44 21.73 6.83 12.07
CA GLU A 44 21.62 8.03 12.91
C GLU A 44 20.48 8.93 12.46
N LYS A 45 20.38 9.22 11.16
CA LYS A 45 19.29 10.03 10.61
C LYS A 45 17.93 9.37 10.84
N ILE A 46 17.80 8.07 10.56
CA ILE A 46 16.53 7.37 10.80
C ILE A 46 16.19 7.38 12.28
N ALA A 47 17.17 7.21 13.18
CA ALA A 47 16.94 7.27 14.63
C ALA A 47 16.45 8.66 15.09
N GLU A 48 17.01 9.73 14.55
CA GLU A 48 16.59 11.12 14.81
C GLU A 48 15.11 11.33 14.43
N VAL A 49 14.71 10.84 13.24
CA VAL A 49 13.37 11.07 12.69
C VAL A 49 12.39 9.92 12.92
N ALA A 50 12.77 8.88 13.68
CA ALA A 50 11.94 7.69 13.90
C ALA A 50 10.57 8.00 14.50
N HIS A 51 10.48 9.06 15.30
CA HIS A 51 9.23 9.53 15.90
C HIS A 51 8.19 9.99 14.86
N LEU A 52 8.62 10.34 13.64
CA LEU A 52 7.76 10.69 12.49
C LEU A 52 7.30 9.44 11.71
N CYS A 53 7.61 8.25 12.19
CA CYS A 53 7.30 6.98 11.53
C CYS A 53 6.57 6.04 12.50
N PRO A 54 5.38 6.44 13.02
CA PRO A 54 4.72 5.77 14.14
C PRO A 54 4.27 4.33 13.82
N GLY A 55 4.16 3.97 12.54
CA GLY A 55 3.85 2.61 12.11
C GLY A 55 4.99 1.60 12.27
N PHE A 56 6.19 2.06 12.65
CA PHE A 56 7.39 1.23 12.70
C PHE A 56 8.15 1.34 14.02
N ILE A 57 8.89 0.28 14.34
CA ILE A 57 9.98 0.32 15.33
C ILE A 57 11.25 -0.15 14.63
N PHE A 58 12.29 0.66 14.72
CA PHE A 58 13.61 0.36 14.18
C PHE A 58 14.51 -0.12 15.31
N ASP A 59 15.03 -1.33 15.17
CA ASP A 59 16.06 -1.90 16.04
C ASP A 59 17.29 -2.20 15.19
N PHE A 60 18.22 -1.23 15.14
CA PHE A 60 19.42 -1.34 14.34
C PHE A 60 20.44 -2.33 14.89
N ASN A 61 20.43 -2.58 16.19
CA ASN A 61 21.32 -3.53 16.85
C ASN A 61 20.98 -4.96 16.42
N ASN A 62 19.69 -5.30 16.45
CA ASN A 62 19.20 -6.61 16.04
C ASN A 62 18.80 -6.69 14.56
N LYS A 63 19.04 -5.62 13.78
CA LYS A 63 18.64 -5.49 12.37
C LYS A 63 17.17 -5.84 12.12
N LYS A 64 16.30 -5.40 13.04
CA LYS A 64 14.88 -5.74 13.05
C LYS A 64 14.02 -4.50 12.79
N LEU A 65 13.06 -4.65 11.86
CA LEU A 65 11.99 -3.69 11.62
C LEU A 65 10.67 -4.31 12.08
N THR A 66 9.99 -3.64 13.01
CA THR A 66 8.68 -4.11 13.53
C THR A 66 7.56 -3.24 12.99
N PHE A 67 6.52 -3.87 12.44
CA PHE A 67 5.33 -3.20 11.92
C PHE A 67 4.29 -3.10 13.04
N LYS A 68 4.00 -1.90 13.54
CA LYS A 68 3.08 -1.67 14.67
C LYS A 68 1.61 -1.63 14.27
N PHE A 69 1.34 -1.50 12.97
CA PHE A 69 -0.01 -1.28 12.46
C PHE A 69 -0.83 -2.56 12.24
N PHE A 70 -0.26 -3.74 12.47
CA PHE A 70 -1.02 -4.99 12.53
C PHE A 70 -1.60 -5.16 13.94
N THR A 71 -2.86 -4.74 14.11
CA THR A 71 -3.54 -4.72 15.42
C THR A 71 -4.76 -5.65 15.44
N GLY A 72 -5.24 -5.97 16.64
CA GLY A 72 -6.43 -6.80 16.88
C GLY A 72 -6.16 -8.30 16.97
N GLU A 73 -7.22 -9.10 16.96
CA GLU A 73 -7.11 -10.57 17.01
C GLU A 73 -6.49 -11.12 15.73
N LEU A 74 -5.29 -11.69 15.88
CA LEU A 74 -4.52 -12.34 14.84
C LEU A 74 -4.78 -13.85 14.86
N ASN A 75 -5.60 -14.33 13.92
CA ASN A 75 -5.68 -15.76 13.62
C ASN A 75 -4.61 -16.15 12.58
N ALA A 76 -4.44 -17.46 12.36
CA ALA A 76 -3.42 -17.99 11.44
C ALA A 76 -3.53 -17.38 10.04
N ASP A 77 -4.75 -17.22 9.51
CA ASP A 77 -4.96 -16.67 8.17
C ASP A 77 -4.55 -15.19 8.07
N LYS A 78 -4.85 -14.38 9.11
CA LYS A 78 -4.43 -12.97 9.16
C LYS A 78 -2.92 -12.84 9.28
N VAL A 79 -2.29 -13.65 10.14
CA VAL A 79 -0.83 -13.69 10.25
C VAL A 79 -0.23 -14.01 8.88
N GLN A 80 -0.72 -15.06 8.20
CA GLN A 80 -0.26 -15.42 6.87
C GLN A 80 -0.49 -14.29 5.85
N ALA A 81 -1.66 -13.65 5.85
CA ALA A 81 -1.97 -12.54 4.96
C ALA A 81 -1.01 -11.36 5.14
N TYR A 82 -0.71 -11.00 6.39
CA TYR A 82 0.21 -9.92 6.71
C TYR A 82 1.65 -10.29 6.39
N THR A 83 2.07 -11.54 6.65
CA THR A 83 3.38 -12.05 6.22
C THR A 83 3.54 -12.00 4.71
N HIS A 84 2.56 -12.49 3.93
CA HIS A 84 2.59 -12.38 2.47
C HIS A 84 2.67 -10.93 2.00
N PHE A 85 1.89 -10.04 2.61
CA PHE A 85 1.89 -8.63 2.27
C PHE A 85 3.27 -7.98 2.50
N VAL A 86 3.86 -8.16 3.68
CA VAL A 86 5.18 -7.61 4.03
C VAL A 86 6.28 -8.20 3.16
N ALA A 87 6.25 -9.51 2.89
CA ALA A 87 7.22 -10.18 2.03
C ALA A 87 7.21 -9.58 0.61
N LEU A 88 6.04 -9.53 -0.02
CA LEU A 88 5.88 -8.99 -1.38
C LEU A 88 6.22 -7.50 -1.45
N LEU A 89 5.88 -6.74 -0.41
CA LEU A 89 6.22 -5.32 -0.31
C LEU A 89 7.75 -5.12 -0.24
N ASN A 90 8.44 -5.95 0.55
CA ASN A 90 9.90 -5.92 0.66
C ASN A 90 10.58 -6.31 -0.66
N GLU A 91 10.16 -7.41 -1.27
CA GLU A 91 10.66 -7.85 -2.58
C GLU A 91 10.43 -6.79 -3.67
N THR A 92 9.21 -6.23 -3.74
CA THR A 92 8.91 -5.17 -4.70
C THR A 92 9.77 -3.93 -4.44
N SER A 93 10.01 -3.57 -3.19
CA SER A 93 10.83 -2.40 -2.86
C SER A 93 12.29 -2.55 -3.27
N LYS A 94 12.83 -3.77 -3.30
CA LYS A 94 14.21 -4.06 -3.75
C LYS A 94 14.35 -4.04 -5.27
N THR A 95 13.27 -4.34 -6.00
CA THR A 95 13.30 -4.45 -7.47
C THR A 95 12.98 -3.12 -8.17
N LEU A 96 12.23 -2.23 -7.52
CA LEU A 96 11.89 -0.93 -8.08
C LEU A 96 13.08 0.03 -8.02
N LYS A 97 13.48 0.57 -9.17
CA LYS A 97 14.46 1.66 -9.26
C LYS A 97 13.96 2.98 -8.68
N TYR A 98 12.65 3.21 -8.75
CA TYR A 98 12.01 4.41 -8.24
C TYR A 98 10.57 4.09 -7.81
N ALA A 99 10.13 4.69 -6.71
CA ALA A 99 8.76 4.68 -6.25
C ALA A 99 8.36 6.09 -5.83
N SER A 100 7.26 6.60 -6.38
CA SER A 100 6.73 7.92 -6.00
C SER A 100 6.00 7.84 -4.66
N SER A 101 6.25 8.81 -3.78
CA SER A 101 5.51 9.01 -2.53
C SER A 101 4.12 9.61 -2.74
N LYS A 102 3.79 10.11 -3.94
CA LYS A 102 2.52 10.79 -4.21
C LYS A 102 1.32 9.87 -3.98
N SER A 103 0.48 10.23 -3.01
CA SER A 103 -0.84 9.65 -2.83
C SER A 103 -1.78 10.15 -3.93
N LYS A 104 -2.77 9.32 -4.26
CA LYS A 104 -3.88 9.70 -5.16
C LYS A 104 -5.17 9.30 -4.48
N ASP A 105 -6.11 10.23 -4.44
CA ASP A 105 -7.47 9.92 -4.00
C ASP A 105 -8.11 8.92 -4.95
N THR A 106 -9.03 8.13 -4.41
CA THR A 106 -9.73 7.10 -5.17
C THR A 106 -11.18 7.02 -4.75
N ASP A 107 -12.05 6.89 -5.75
CA ASP A 107 -13.50 6.71 -5.54
C ASP A 107 -13.86 5.26 -5.18
N ASN A 108 -12.91 4.33 -5.25
CA ASN A 108 -13.10 2.91 -4.97
C ASN A 108 -11.84 2.31 -4.33
N ASP A 109 -11.81 2.38 -2.99
CA ASP A 109 -10.71 1.87 -2.17
C ASP A 109 -10.44 0.39 -2.43
N LYS A 110 -11.49 -0.44 -2.51
CA LYS A 110 -11.35 -1.90 -2.65
C LYS A 110 -10.74 -2.28 -4.01
N PHE A 111 -11.19 -1.66 -5.10
CA PHE A 111 -10.64 -1.88 -6.43
C PHE A 111 -9.19 -1.41 -6.52
N THR A 112 -8.92 -0.20 -6.03
CA THR A 112 -7.58 0.41 -6.07
C THR A 112 -6.58 -0.38 -5.24
N PHE A 113 -6.96 -0.80 -4.04
CA PHE A 113 -6.09 -1.62 -3.20
C PHE A 113 -5.89 -3.02 -3.79
N ARG A 114 -6.92 -3.64 -4.38
CA ARG A 114 -6.76 -4.91 -5.11
C ARG A 114 -5.73 -4.79 -6.22
N LEU A 115 -5.79 -3.74 -7.04
CA LEU A 115 -4.82 -3.54 -8.12
C LEU A 115 -3.41 -3.32 -7.57
N PHE A 116 -3.28 -2.61 -6.45
CA PHE A 116 -2.01 -2.46 -5.75
C PHE A 116 -1.44 -3.81 -5.30
N LEU A 117 -2.22 -4.66 -4.63
CA LEU A 117 -1.80 -6.00 -4.22
C LEU A 117 -1.35 -6.85 -5.41
N ILE A 118 -2.08 -6.80 -6.53
CA ILE A 118 -1.70 -7.51 -7.77
C ILE A 118 -0.38 -6.98 -8.34
N ARG A 119 -0.13 -5.67 -8.27
CA ARG A 119 1.15 -5.05 -8.70
C ARG A 119 2.32 -5.42 -7.80
N LEU A 120 2.09 -5.67 -6.51
CA LEU A 120 3.09 -6.23 -5.60
C LEU A 120 3.40 -7.71 -5.89
N GLY A 121 2.65 -8.37 -6.78
CA GLY A 121 2.84 -9.79 -7.11
C GLY A 121 1.92 -10.75 -6.38
N MET A 122 0.90 -10.26 -5.65
CA MET A 122 -0.06 -11.09 -4.92
C MET A 122 -1.07 -11.81 -5.85
N LYS A 123 -0.58 -12.64 -6.77
CA LYS A 123 -1.32 -13.30 -7.87
C LYS A 123 -1.44 -14.81 -7.68
N GLY A 124 -2.51 -15.39 -8.19
CA GLY A 124 -2.77 -16.83 -8.09
C GLY A 124 -3.53 -17.23 -6.82
N ASP A 125 -3.81 -18.53 -6.69
CA ASP A 125 -4.69 -19.09 -5.66
C ASP A 125 -4.06 -19.12 -4.28
N ILE A 126 -2.73 -19.23 -4.19
CA ILE A 126 -1.99 -19.22 -2.91
C ILE A 126 -2.24 -17.94 -2.09
N TYR A 127 -2.59 -16.82 -2.75
CA TYR A 127 -2.90 -15.56 -2.09
C TYR A 127 -4.40 -15.24 -2.04
N LYS A 128 -5.29 -16.17 -2.42
CA LYS A 128 -6.73 -15.93 -2.46
C LYS A 128 -7.26 -15.50 -1.09
N THR A 129 -6.89 -16.22 -0.03
CA THR A 129 -7.24 -15.90 1.35
C THR A 129 -6.62 -14.58 1.80
N SER A 130 -5.34 -14.35 1.49
CA SER A 130 -4.66 -13.10 1.85
C SER A 130 -5.31 -11.87 1.21
N ARG A 131 -5.67 -11.94 -0.08
CA ARG A 131 -6.41 -10.86 -0.76
C ARG A 131 -7.78 -10.63 -0.14
N LYS A 132 -8.50 -11.70 0.24
CA LYS A 132 -9.80 -11.57 0.91
C LYS A 132 -9.66 -10.78 2.21
N ILE A 133 -8.71 -11.19 3.07
CA ILE A 133 -8.45 -10.54 4.37
C ILE A 133 -8.04 -9.08 4.20
N LEU A 134 -7.12 -8.79 3.28
CA LEU A 134 -6.63 -7.42 3.04
C LEU A 134 -7.65 -6.50 2.35
N LEU A 135 -8.77 -7.02 1.87
CA LEU A 135 -9.82 -6.23 1.22
C LEU A 135 -11.11 -6.15 2.03
N GLU A 136 -11.27 -6.95 3.10
CA GLU A 136 -12.54 -7.11 3.80
C GLU A 136 -13.04 -5.83 4.47
N LYS A 137 -12.11 -4.99 4.96
CA LYS A 137 -12.41 -3.72 5.66
C LYS A 137 -12.56 -2.52 4.73
N LEU A 138 -12.35 -2.69 3.42
CA LEU A 138 -12.49 -1.61 2.46
C LEU A 138 -13.93 -1.55 1.95
N GLU A 139 -14.57 -0.39 2.11
CA GLU A 139 -15.89 -0.13 1.53
C GLU A 139 -15.83 -0.17 0.00
N SER A 140 -16.97 -0.42 -0.66
CA SER A 140 -17.19 -0.55 -2.13
C SER A 140 -16.93 -1.92 -2.80
N ASN A 141 -17.28 -2.03 -4.08
CA ASN A 141 -17.21 -3.25 -4.91
C ASN A 141 -15.82 -3.40 -5.59
N SER A 142 -15.20 -4.57 -5.50
CA SER A 142 -13.89 -4.85 -6.11
C SER A 142 -13.88 -4.98 -7.64
N ALA A 143 -15.05 -5.08 -8.28
CA ALA A 143 -15.18 -5.42 -9.71
C ALA A 143 -14.98 -4.22 -10.65
N PHE A 144 -15.46 -3.03 -10.29
CA PHE A 144 -15.49 -1.86 -11.18
C PHE A 144 -14.94 -0.60 -10.52
N ARG A 145 -14.15 0.18 -11.25
CA ARG A 145 -13.54 1.42 -10.75
C ARG A 145 -14.56 2.44 -10.22
N TYR A 146 -15.77 2.47 -10.75
CA TYR A 146 -16.84 3.42 -10.38
C TYR A 146 -18.02 2.76 -9.65
N GLY A 147 -17.83 1.58 -9.03
CA GLY A 147 -18.89 0.90 -8.27
C GLY A 147 -19.97 0.22 -9.12
N SER A 148 -20.15 0.65 -10.37
CA SER A 148 -21.10 0.10 -11.35
C SER A 148 -20.40 -0.35 -12.63
N LYS A 149 -21.02 -1.31 -13.35
CA LYS A 149 -20.58 -1.71 -14.69
C LYS A 149 -20.68 -0.48 -15.62
N PRO A 150 -19.67 -0.17 -16.44
CA PRO A 150 -19.79 0.93 -17.40
C PRO A 150 -20.97 0.65 -18.32
N GLU A 151 -21.91 1.59 -18.39
CA GLU A 151 -23.00 1.57 -19.36
C GLU A 151 -22.38 1.62 -20.76
N LYS A 152 -22.69 0.61 -21.59
CA LYS A 152 -22.35 0.68 -23.01
C LYS A 152 -23.21 1.77 -23.61
N VAL A 153 -22.63 2.94 -23.88
CA VAL A 153 -23.27 3.94 -24.73
C VAL A 153 -23.40 3.30 -26.11
N ALA A 154 -24.61 2.91 -26.48
CA ALA A 154 -24.93 2.52 -27.84
C ALA A 154 -24.75 3.77 -28.71
N SER A 155 -23.77 3.75 -29.62
CA SER A 155 -23.64 4.74 -30.67
C SER A 155 -24.86 4.62 -31.59
N GLU A 156 -25.77 5.58 -31.54
CA GLU A 156 -26.76 5.78 -32.59
C GLU A 156 -26.02 6.20 -33.86
N GLU A 157 -26.08 5.36 -34.90
CA GLU A 157 -25.69 5.74 -36.26
C GLU A 157 -26.66 6.81 -36.77
N PRO A 158 -26.17 7.90 -37.41
CA PRO A 158 -27.06 8.92 -37.95
C PRO A 158 -27.80 8.35 -39.17
N ALA A 159 -29.12 8.43 -39.14
CA ALA A 159 -29.98 8.08 -40.27
C ALA A 159 -29.71 9.02 -41.44
N GLU A 160 -29.31 8.41 -42.56
CA GLU A 160 -29.12 9.06 -43.86
C GLU A 160 -30.50 9.50 -44.40
N SER A 161 -30.79 10.81 -44.36
CA SER A 161 -31.97 11.37 -45.01
C SER A 161 -31.65 11.72 -46.46
N VAL A 162 -32.11 10.86 -47.37
CA VAL A 162 -32.21 11.16 -48.81
C VAL A 162 -33.34 12.17 -49.01
N SER A 163 -33.03 13.32 -49.59
CA SER A 163 -33.94 14.15 -50.40
C SER A 163 -33.12 15.09 -51.28
#